data_AF-A0A1F8SVF3-F1
#
_entry.id   AF-A0A1F8SVF3-F1
#
_cell.length_a   1.000
_cell.length_b   1.000
_cell.length_c   1.000
_cell.angle_alpha   90.00
_cell.angle_beta   90.00
_cell.angle_gamma   90.00
#
_symmetry.space_group_name_H-M   'P 1'
#
loop_
_entity.id
_entity.type
_entity.pdbx_description
1 polymer ?
#
loop_
_entity_poly.entity_id
_entity_poly.type
_entity_poly.pdbx_seq_one_letter_code
_entity_poly.pdbx_strand_id
1 'polypeptide(L)'
;MSLVRKLKPDRNITGAIIPLSMIPIFGLSSLIFGIPIGMYTLAVMICIFSIYYLYVFIRTGNRAQLVICTEGVFLVYMFIVAAGNIIGDPFDSKEFALAYFSGIAFFGFVLIYLALTRRLKWRGREIFELAGESVDETINGYTSRPRPVGKVEYSLQQMHAFARFCARHLIALPYETSKNITLVPIKMGDEYGRLLGLAGDYRDATWVNFDVNGEVSVHITQKDYLDYREPLAFDQLCTSLGQIFIDFFELYNKGEGVRSIDRMDDLRLGILS
;
A
#
# COMPACT_ATOMS: atom_id res chain seq x y z
N MET A 1 5.74 -6.53 -26.52
CA MET A 1 7.11 -6.55 -25.96
C MET A 1 7.08 -7.36 -24.67
N SER A 2 8.02 -8.29 -24.50
CA SER A 2 8.25 -8.91 -23.19
C SER A 2 9.01 -7.88 -22.35
N LEU A 3 8.36 -7.28 -21.36
CA LEU A 3 9.01 -6.39 -20.41
C LEU A 3 10.14 -7.15 -19.71
N VAL A 4 11.38 -6.72 -19.94
CA VAL A 4 12.55 -7.28 -19.25
C VAL A 4 12.51 -6.76 -17.83
N ARG A 5 12.32 -7.67 -16.86
CA ARG A 5 12.21 -7.28 -15.45
C ARG A 5 13.57 -6.83 -14.90
N LYS A 6 13.64 -5.58 -14.45
CA LYS A 6 14.83 -4.95 -13.86
C LYS A 6 14.93 -5.16 -12.36
N LEU A 7 13.81 -5.33 -11.64
CA LEU A 7 13.83 -5.64 -10.20
C LEU A 7 14.00 -7.13 -9.91
N LYS A 8 14.69 -7.45 -8.80
CA LYS A 8 14.75 -8.81 -8.24
C LYS A 8 13.35 -9.30 -7.88
N PRO A 9 13.05 -10.61 -8.00
CA PRO A 9 11.74 -11.15 -7.66
C PRO A 9 11.35 -10.79 -6.22
N ASP A 10 10.13 -10.29 -6.03
CA ASP A 10 9.62 -10.07 -4.68
C ASP A 10 9.37 -11.40 -3.99
N ARG A 11 9.89 -11.52 -2.76
CA ARG A 11 9.62 -12.66 -1.87
C ARG A 11 9.13 -12.18 -0.51
N ASN A 12 8.78 -10.90 -0.40
CA ASN A 12 8.35 -10.32 0.86
C ASN A 12 6.95 -10.80 1.22
N ILE A 13 6.84 -11.64 2.25
CA ILE A 13 5.56 -12.09 2.81
C ILE A 13 5.17 -11.28 4.05
N THR A 14 5.93 -10.25 4.43
CA THR A 14 5.72 -9.49 5.68
C THR A 14 4.30 -8.97 5.81
N GLY A 15 3.67 -8.57 4.69
CA GLY A 15 2.29 -8.11 4.70
C GLY A 15 1.26 -9.19 5.10
N ALA A 16 1.56 -10.46 4.87
CA ALA A 16 0.70 -11.59 5.24
C ALA A 16 1.03 -12.18 6.62
N ILE A 17 2.20 -11.88 7.20
CA ILE A 17 2.61 -12.43 8.51
C ILE A 17 1.62 -12.01 9.61
N ILE A 18 1.20 -10.75 9.63
CA ILE A 18 0.30 -10.22 10.66
C ILE A 18 -1.05 -10.98 10.66
N PRO A 19 -1.82 -11.06 9.56
CA PRO A 19 -3.07 -11.81 9.56
C PRO A 19 -2.87 -13.32 9.79
N LEU A 20 -1.81 -13.93 9.26
CA LEU A 20 -1.54 -15.36 9.48
C LEU A 20 -1.18 -15.67 10.93
N SER A 21 -0.60 -14.72 11.66
CA SER A 21 -0.26 -14.88 13.09
C SER A 21 -1.47 -14.98 14.00
N MET A 22 -2.64 -14.48 13.56
CA MET A 22 -3.87 -14.53 14.36
C MET A 22 -4.37 -15.96 14.58
N ILE A 23 -4.14 -16.86 13.63
CA ILE A 23 -4.59 -18.27 13.68
C ILE A 23 -3.92 -19.05 14.84
N PRO A 24 -2.57 -19.10 14.95
CA PRO A 24 -1.93 -19.78 16.07
C PRO A 24 -2.23 -19.13 17.42
N ILE A 25 -2.37 -17.79 17.47
CA ILE A 25 -2.76 -17.09 18.71
C ILE A 25 -4.16 -17.53 19.16
N PHE A 26 -5.12 -17.59 18.23
CA PHE A 26 -6.46 -18.12 18.49
C PHE A 26 -6.44 -19.58 18.96
N GLY A 27 -5.63 -20.43 18.30
CA GLY A 27 -5.51 -21.85 18.67
C GLY A 27 -4.96 -22.04 20.08
N LEU A 28 -3.92 -21.30 20.45
CA LEU A 28 -3.31 -21.36 21.78
C LEU A 28 -4.24 -20.82 22.87
N SER A 29 -4.89 -19.67 22.65
CA SER A 29 -5.84 -19.12 23.61
C SER A 29 -7.06 -20.01 23.80
N SER A 30 -7.56 -20.61 22.70
CA SER A 30 -8.66 -21.59 22.76
C SER A 30 -8.27 -22.86 23.53
N LEU A 31 -7.04 -23.33 23.37
CA LEU A 31 -6.56 -24.55 24.04
C LEU A 31 -6.35 -24.34 25.54
N ILE A 32 -5.82 -23.18 25.94
CA ILE A 32 -5.48 -22.88 27.34
C ILE A 32 -6.72 -22.41 28.12
N PHE A 33 -7.55 -21.57 27.50
CA PHE A 33 -8.63 -20.85 28.19
C PHE A 33 -10.04 -21.22 27.68
N GLY A 34 -10.13 -22.09 26.67
CA GLY A 34 -11.39 -22.49 26.05
C GLY A 34 -11.77 -21.63 24.85
N ILE A 35 -12.63 -22.21 24.00
CA ILE A 35 -13.06 -21.63 22.71
C ILE A 35 -13.65 -20.21 22.85
N PRO A 36 -14.51 -19.89 23.84
CA PRO A 36 -15.05 -18.53 23.99
C PRO A 36 -13.95 -17.46 24.17
N ILE A 37 -12.95 -17.74 25.01
CA ILE A 37 -11.82 -16.83 25.24
C ILE A 37 -10.96 -16.72 23.99
N GLY A 38 -10.80 -17.82 23.25
CA GLY A 38 -10.19 -17.81 21.92
C GLY A 38 -10.88 -16.84 20.97
N MET A 39 -12.20 -16.92 20.86
CA MET A 39 -12.99 -16.03 20.00
C MET A 39 -12.89 -14.57 20.42
N TYR A 40 -12.95 -14.25 21.72
CA TYR A 40 -12.72 -12.88 22.19
C TYR A 40 -11.31 -12.38 21.84
N THR A 41 -10.29 -13.24 21.98
CA THR A 41 -8.92 -12.90 21.59
C THR A 41 -8.84 -12.57 20.10
N LEU A 42 -9.47 -13.38 19.25
CA LEU A 42 -9.53 -13.12 17.81
C LEU A 42 -10.28 -11.83 17.48
N ALA A 43 -11.41 -11.57 18.15
CA ALA A 43 -12.17 -10.33 18.01
C ALA A 43 -11.31 -9.10 18.37
N VAL A 44 -10.54 -9.14 19.45
CA VAL A 44 -9.63 -8.04 19.83
C VAL A 44 -8.57 -7.81 18.75
N MET A 45 -7.93 -8.88 18.24
CA MET A 45 -6.92 -8.76 17.18
C MET A 45 -7.50 -8.16 15.89
N ILE A 46 -8.67 -8.63 15.45
CA ILE A 46 -9.36 -8.11 14.26
C ILE A 46 -9.79 -6.65 14.49
N CYS A 47 -10.22 -6.29 15.69
CA CYS A 47 -10.59 -4.91 16.03
C CYS A 47 -9.40 -3.96 15.87
N ILE A 48 -8.22 -4.33 16.39
CA ILE A 48 -6.98 -3.56 16.20
C ILE A 48 -6.65 -3.41 14.71
N PHE A 49 -6.79 -4.49 13.94
CA PHE A 49 -6.53 -4.48 12.50
C PHE A 49 -7.54 -3.61 11.72
N SER A 50 -8.80 -3.62 12.14
CA SER A 50 -9.84 -2.77 11.59
C SER A 50 -9.56 -1.29 11.86
N ILE A 51 -9.11 -0.94 13.07
CA ILE A 51 -8.70 0.44 13.41
C ILE A 51 -7.52 0.87 12.55
N TYR A 52 -6.56 -0.01 12.32
CA TYR A 52 -5.45 0.26 11.40
C TYR A 52 -5.96 0.61 10.00
N TYR A 53 -6.86 -0.19 9.40
CA TYR A 53 -7.39 0.12 8.07
C TYR A 53 -8.24 1.38 8.01
N LEU A 54 -8.96 1.71 9.09
CA LEU A 54 -9.62 3.00 9.23
C LEU A 54 -8.60 4.15 9.20
N TYR A 55 -7.48 4.00 9.93
CA TYR A 55 -6.39 4.96 9.91
C TYR A 55 -5.76 5.09 8.50
N VAL A 56 -5.53 3.98 7.79
CA VAL A 56 -5.04 4.00 6.41
C VAL A 56 -6.04 4.71 5.49
N PHE A 57 -7.34 4.47 5.65
CA PHE A 57 -8.38 5.18 4.90
C PHE A 57 -8.33 6.69 5.17
N ILE A 58 -8.20 7.12 6.43
CA ILE A 58 -8.10 8.55 6.78
C ILE A 58 -6.85 9.18 6.13
N ARG A 59 -5.72 8.46 6.11
CA ARG A 59 -4.46 8.96 5.54
C ARG A 59 -4.44 8.98 4.02
N THR A 60 -5.09 8.02 3.35
CA THR A 60 -4.99 7.83 1.89
C THR A 60 -6.23 8.26 1.13
N GLY A 61 -7.40 8.27 1.79
CA GLY A 61 -8.70 8.41 1.14
C GLY A 61 -9.10 7.23 0.25
N ASN A 62 -8.38 6.09 0.31
CA ASN A 62 -8.68 4.92 -0.49
C ASN A 62 -9.89 4.15 0.08
N ARG A 63 -11.02 4.20 -0.62
CA ARG A 63 -12.29 3.59 -0.18
C ARG A 63 -12.24 2.07 -0.01
N ALA A 64 -11.33 1.36 -0.69
CA ALA A 64 -11.20 -0.07 -0.52
C ALA A 64 -10.70 -0.43 0.90
N GLN A 65 -9.89 0.44 1.51
CA GLN A 65 -9.45 0.27 2.91
C GLN A 65 -10.63 0.37 3.89
N LEU A 66 -11.62 1.22 3.60
CA LEU A 66 -12.84 1.32 4.41
C LEU A 66 -13.68 0.04 4.33
N VAL A 67 -13.67 -0.66 3.20
CA VAL A 67 -14.35 -1.96 3.06
C VAL A 67 -13.71 -2.99 4.00
N ILE A 68 -12.38 -3.07 4.04
CA ILE A 68 -11.68 -4.00 4.95
C ILE A 68 -11.96 -3.65 6.41
N CYS A 69 -11.97 -2.35 6.76
CA CYS A 69 -12.40 -1.93 8.09
C CYS A 69 -13.84 -2.38 8.40
N THR A 70 -14.76 -2.23 7.44
CA THR A 70 -16.17 -2.60 7.66
C THR A 70 -16.34 -4.10 7.86
N GLU A 71 -15.62 -4.91 7.08
CA GLU A 71 -15.54 -6.37 7.27
C GLU A 71 -14.96 -6.71 8.65
N GLY A 72 -13.88 -6.04 9.07
CA GLY A 72 -13.29 -6.23 10.37
C GLY A 72 -14.29 -5.99 11.50
N VAL A 73 -15.03 -4.88 11.46
CA VAL A 73 -16.11 -4.59 12.43
C VAL A 73 -17.19 -5.65 12.42
N PHE A 74 -17.61 -6.12 11.24
CA PHE A 74 -18.57 -7.20 11.11
C PHE A 74 -18.06 -8.49 11.78
N LEU A 75 -16.81 -8.90 11.50
CA LEU A 75 -16.21 -10.10 12.08
C LEU A 75 -16.05 -9.98 13.60
N VAL A 76 -15.64 -8.81 14.10
CA VAL A 76 -15.56 -8.53 15.55
C VAL A 76 -16.90 -8.78 16.22
N TYR A 77 -17.97 -8.21 15.67
CA TYR A 77 -19.33 -8.41 16.20
C TYR A 77 -19.72 -9.89 16.17
N MET A 78 -19.48 -10.58 15.05
CA MET A 78 -19.79 -12.00 14.91
C MET A 78 -19.05 -12.88 15.93
N PHE A 79 -17.76 -12.63 16.16
CA PHE A 79 -16.98 -13.39 17.13
C PHE A 79 -17.38 -13.12 18.59
N ILE A 80 -17.75 -11.88 18.93
CA ILE A 80 -18.26 -11.55 20.28
C ILE A 80 -19.59 -12.28 20.54
N VAL A 81 -20.51 -12.23 19.59
CA VAL A 81 -21.81 -12.90 19.71
C VAL A 81 -21.63 -14.42 19.75
N ALA A 82 -20.77 -14.99 18.90
CA ALA A 82 -20.45 -16.41 18.93
C ALA A 82 -19.84 -16.86 20.27
N ALA A 83 -18.89 -16.09 20.80
CA ALA A 83 -18.26 -16.38 22.09
C ALA A 83 -19.27 -16.41 23.24
N GLY A 84 -20.23 -15.48 23.26
CA GLY A 84 -21.32 -15.45 24.24
C GLY A 84 -22.29 -16.62 24.10
N ASN A 85 -22.64 -16.99 22.87
CA ASN A 85 -23.60 -18.07 22.59
C ASN A 85 -23.03 -19.47 22.84
N ILE A 86 -21.72 -19.68 22.71
CA ILE A 86 -21.07 -20.98 23.00
C ILE A 86 -21.18 -21.38 24.48
N ILE A 87 -21.34 -20.41 25.39
CA ILE A 87 -21.55 -20.68 26.82
C ILE A 87 -23.00 -21.10 27.13
N GLY A 88 -23.94 -20.83 26.20
CA GLY A 88 -25.36 -21.17 26.30
C GLY A 88 -25.76 -22.32 25.38
N ASP A 89 -26.29 -21.98 24.20
CA ASP A 89 -26.71 -22.93 23.17
C ASP A 89 -26.06 -22.53 21.82
N PRO A 90 -25.15 -23.36 21.27
CA PRO A 90 -24.32 -22.97 20.15
C PRO A 90 -25.12 -23.08 18.84
N PHE A 91 -25.19 -21.99 18.08
CA PHE A 91 -25.72 -21.95 16.70
C PHE A 91 -27.22 -22.21 16.48
N ASP A 92 -28.06 -22.29 17.52
CA ASP A 92 -29.47 -22.64 17.30
C ASP A 92 -30.35 -21.47 16.78
N SER A 93 -29.82 -20.23 16.79
CA SER A 93 -30.44 -19.15 16.01
C SER A 93 -30.02 -19.27 14.54
N LYS A 94 -30.90 -19.85 13.73
CA LYS A 94 -30.77 -19.87 12.26
C LYS A 94 -30.45 -18.48 11.70
N GLU A 95 -30.91 -17.44 12.39
CA GLU A 95 -30.63 -16.03 12.11
C GLU A 95 -29.14 -15.69 12.21
N PHE A 96 -28.45 -16.14 13.27
CA PHE A 96 -27.01 -15.90 13.44
C PHE A 96 -26.21 -16.63 12.36
N ALA A 97 -26.51 -17.92 12.12
CA ALA A 97 -25.83 -18.69 11.09
C ALA A 97 -26.03 -18.06 9.71
N LEU A 98 -27.27 -17.66 9.38
CA LEU A 98 -27.58 -16.96 8.14
C LEU A 98 -26.78 -15.65 8.02
N ALA A 99 -26.76 -14.82 9.07
CA ALA A 99 -26.02 -13.56 9.08
C ALA A 99 -24.51 -13.77 8.90
N TYR A 100 -23.93 -14.76 9.61
CA TYR A 100 -22.52 -15.08 9.53
C TYR A 100 -22.11 -15.55 8.14
N PHE A 101 -22.78 -16.57 7.60
CA PHE A 101 -22.43 -17.13 6.30
C PHE A 101 -22.74 -16.19 5.13
N SER A 102 -23.87 -15.47 5.17
CA SER A 102 -24.18 -14.47 4.15
C SER A 102 -23.21 -13.28 4.19
N GLY A 103 -22.81 -12.83 5.38
CA GLY A 103 -21.81 -11.78 5.54
C GLY A 103 -20.44 -12.20 5.03
N ILE A 104 -19.97 -13.40 5.35
CA ILE A 104 -18.72 -13.96 4.80
C ILE A 104 -18.79 -14.05 3.27
N ALA A 105 -19.90 -14.55 2.71
CA ALA A 105 -20.07 -14.64 1.27
C ALA A 105 -20.04 -13.25 0.60
N PHE A 106 -20.74 -12.27 1.18
CA PHE A 106 -20.77 -10.89 0.69
C PHE A 106 -19.38 -10.24 0.75
N PHE A 107 -18.75 -10.19 1.93
CA PHE A 107 -17.43 -9.57 2.08
C PHE A 107 -16.36 -10.32 1.29
N GLY A 108 -16.40 -11.66 1.27
CA GLY A 108 -15.50 -12.47 0.45
C GLY A 108 -15.60 -12.13 -1.04
N PHE A 109 -16.81 -12.00 -1.58
CA PHE A 109 -17.02 -11.55 -2.96
C PHE A 109 -16.44 -10.15 -3.21
N VAL A 110 -16.71 -9.20 -2.31
CA VAL A 110 -16.22 -7.81 -2.43
C VAL A 110 -14.69 -7.78 -2.35
N LEU A 111 -14.06 -8.51 -1.43
CA LEU A 111 -12.61 -8.59 -1.31
C LEU A 111 -11.96 -9.22 -2.54
N ILE A 112 -12.53 -10.30 -3.09
CA ILE A 112 -12.06 -10.90 -4.35
C ILE A 112 -12.12 -9.87 -5.47
N TYR A 113 -13.23 -9.14 -5.60
CA TYR A 113 -13.34 -8.06 -6.58
C TYR A 113 -12.27 -6.97 -6.38
N LEU A 114 -12.03 -6.53 -5.14
CA LEU A 114 -11.00 -5.52 -4.82
C LEU A 114 -9.57 -6.02 -5.11
N ALA A 115 -9.30 -7.30 -4.86
CA ALA A 115 -8.02 -7.94 -5.17
C ALA A 115 -7.79 -8.05 -6.69
N LEU A 116 -8.81 -8.51 -7.44
CA LEU A 116 -8.75 -8.63 -8.90
C LEU A 116 -8.59 -7.26 -9.58
N THR A 117 -9.24 -6.23 -9.04
CA THR A 117 -9.11 -4.84 -9.53
C THR A 117 -7.90 -4.09 -8.93
N ARG A 118 -7.07 -4.76 -8.12
CA ARG A 118 -5.84 -4.22 -7.50
C ARG A 118 -6.05 -2.91 -6.73
N ARG A 119 -7.26 -2.65 -6.24
CA ARG A 119 -7.61 -1.39 -5.55
C ARG A 119 -6.98 -1.24 -4.18
N LEU A 120 -6.50 -2.35 -3.61
CA LEU A 120 -5.79 -2.43 -2.34
C LEU A 120 -4.26 -2.50 -2.52
N LYS A 121 -3.79 -2.52 -3.77
CA LYS A 121 -2.39 -2.77 -4.07
C LYS A 121 -1.55 -1.49 -3.93
N TRP A 122 -0.51 -1.52 -3.10
CA TRP A 122 0.54 -0.50 -3.13
C TRP A 122 1.39 -0.64 -4.39
N ARG A 123 1.57 0.46 -5.13
CA ARG A 123 2.12 0.45 -6.49
C ARG A 123 3.58 0.90 -6.56
N GLY A 124 4.28 0.98 -5.42
CA GLY A 124 5.68 1.43 -5.40
C GLY A 124 6.58 0.55 -6.26
N ARG A 125 6.33 -0.76 -6.31
CA ARG A 125 7.11 -1.68 -7.14
C ARG A 125 6.95 -1.39 -8.63
N GLU A 126 5.73 -1.13 -9.10
CA GLU A 126 5.46 -0.71 -10.47
C GLU A 126 6.20 0.58 -10.83
N ILE A 127 6.22 1.55 -9.91
CA ILE A 127 6.94 2.81 -10.11
C ILE A 127 8.44 2.56 -10.32
N PHE A 128 9.05 1.72 -9.48
CA PHE A 128 10.47 1.36 -9.63
C PHE A 128 10.75 0.57 -10.91
N GLU A 129 9.86 -0.34 -11.29
CA GLU A 129 10.00 -1.10 -12.53
C GLU A 129 9.92 -0.18 -13.77
N LEU A 130 8.96 0.76 -13.79
CA LEU A 130 8.87 1.78 -14.84
C LEU A 130 10.10 2.68 -14.86
N ALA A 131 10.63 3.05 -13.70
CA ALA A 131 11.82 3.91 -13.61
C ALA A 131 13.07 3.21 -14.17
N GLY A 132 13.19 1.89 -13.95
CA GLY A 132 14.31 1.10 -14.46
C GLY A 132 14.22 0.72 -15.94
N GLU A 133 13.04 0.81 -16.57
CA GLU A 133 12.82 0.36 -17.96
C GLU A 133 13.70 1.09 -18.98
N SER A 134 13.91 2.38 -18.78
CA SER A 134 14.65 3.27 -19.69
C SER A 134 16.12 3.50 -19.31
N VAL A 135 16.62 2.79 -18.29
CA VAL A 135 17.95 3.04 -17.72
C VAL A 135 18.92 1.93 -18.09
N ASP A 136 20.05 2.34 -18.68
CA ASP A 136 21.12 1.43 -19.07
C ASP A 136 21.97 1.00 -17.86
N GLU A 137 22.59 -0.17 -18.00
CA GLU A 137 23.57 -0.67 -17.03
C GLU A 137 24.81 0.23 -17.01
N THR A 138 25.39 0.42 -15.83
CA THR A 138 26.64 1.17 -15.71
C THR A 138 27.56 0.61 -14.64
N ILE A 139 28.80 1.07 -14.66
CA ILE A 139 29.83 0.79 -13.65
C ILE A 139 29.75 1.82 -12.51
N ASN A 140 29.18 3.01 -12.76
CA ASN A 140 29.05 4.08 -11.77
C ASN A 140 28.08 3.70 -10.63
N GLY A 141 28.59 3.76 -9.40
CA GLY A 141 27.88 3.34 -8.20
C GLY A 141 26.84 4.33 -7.66
N TYR A 142 26.06 3.83 -6.70
CA TYR A 142 25.06 4.57 -5.93
C TYR A 142 25.61 5.82 -5.23
N THR A 143 24.79 6.87 -5.14
CA THR A 143 25.06 8.03 -4.28
C THR A 143 23.84 8.35 -3.42
N SER A 144 24.02 8.81 -2.18
CA SER A 144 22.90 9.17 -1.29
C SER A 144 22.36 10.60 -1.50
N ARG A 145 22.89 11.34 -2.48
CA ARG A 145 22.53 12.76 -2.66
C ARG A 145 21.27 12.86 -3.52
N PRO A 146 20.26 13.65 -3.08
CA PRO A 146 19.12 13.97 -3.93
C PRO A 146 19.56 14.63 -5.24
N ARG A 147 18.90 14.31 -6.34
CA ARG A 147 19.17 14.85 -7.67
C ARG A 147 18.01 15.72 -8.16
N PRO A 148 18.27 16.94 -8.66
CA PRO A 148 17.26 17.69 -9.38
C PRO A 148 16.99 17.01 -10.73
N VAL A 149 15.72 16.86 -11.08
CA VAL A 149 15.29 16.16 -12.29
C VAL A 149 14.73 17.12 -13.33
N GLY A 150 14.00 18.15 -12.90
CA GLY A 150 13.39 19.10 -13.81
C GLY A 150 12.61 20.18 -13.09
N LYS A 151 11.97 21.05 -13.88
CA LYS A 151 11.11 22.12 -13.39
C LYS A 151 9.75 22.02 -14.08
N VAL A 152 8.68 22.07 -13.29
CA VAL A 152 7.30 22.00 -13.77
C VAL A 152 6.53 23.19 -13.21
N GLU A 153 5.77 23.87 -14.06
CA GLU A 153 4.89 24.94 -13.61
C GLU A 153 3.56 24.38 -13.11
N TYR A 154 3.23 24.65 -11.84
CA TYR A 154 1.95 24.28 -11.26
C TYR A 154 1.51 25.21 -10.16
N SER A 155 0.21 25.24 -9.92
CA SER A 155 -0.35 25.84 -8.71
C SER A 155 -0.26 24.88 -7.52
N LEU A 156 -0.18 25.44 -6.32
CA LEU A 156 -0.20 24.67 -5.06
C LEU A 156 -1.47 23.78 -4.96
N GLN A 157 -2.62 24.28 -5.42
CA GLN A 157 -3.87 23.52 -5.44
C GLN A 157 -3.81 22.30 -6.36
N GLN A 158 -3.22 22.43 -7.55
CA GLN A 158 -3.03 21.30 -8.47
C GLN A 158 -2.11 20.25 -7.85
N MET A 159 -1.02 20.67 -7.20
CA MET A 159 -0.09 19.75 -6.56
C MET A 159 -0.74 18.99 -5.40
N HIS A 160 -1.51 19.65 -4.52
CA HIS A 160 -2.27 18.96 -3.48
C HIS A 160 -3.36 18.02 -4.04
N ALA A 161 -3.98 18.39 -5.16
CA ALA A 161 -4.95 17.52 -5.82
C ALA A 161 -4.28 16.26 -6.39
N PHE A 162 -3.11 16.42 -7.01
CA PHE A 162 -2.28 15.31 -7.49
C PHE A 162 -1.76 14.43 -6.35
N ALA A 163 -1.28 15.02 -5.25
CA ALA A 163 -0.81 14.27 -4.08
C ALA A 163 -1.93 13.39 -3.49
N ARG A 164 -3.15 13.93 -3.39
CA ARG A 164 -4.35 13.17 -2.98
C ARG A 164 -4.72 12.08 -3.98
N PHE A 165 -4.54 12.33 -5.28
CA PHE A 165 -4.72 11.30 -6.31
C PHE A 165 -3.73 10.15 -6.14
N CYS A 166 -2.45 10.44 -5.93
CA CYS A 166 -1.40 9.45 -5.66
C CYS A 166 -1.72 8.63 -4.40
N ALA A 167 -2.11 9.29 -3.31
CA ALA A 167 -2.46 8.63 -2.05
C ALA A 167 -3.68 7.69 -2.23
N ARG A 168 -4.73 8.17 -2.88
CA ARG A 168 -5.98 7.42 -3.08
C ARG A 168 -5.78 6.15 -3.90
N HIS A 169 -4.88 6.20 -4.87
CA HIS A 169 -4.56 5.05 -5.74
C HIS A 169 -3.32 4.27 -5.26
N LEU A 170 -2.84 4.54 -4.03
CA LEU A 170 -1.71 3.85 -3.39
C LEU A 170 -0.44 3.87 -4.25
N ILE A 171 -0.25 4.95 -5.03
CA ILE A 171 0.93 5.18 -5.86
C ILE A 171 2.10 5.64 -4.99
N ALA A 172 1.83 6.64 -4.15
CA ALA A 172 2.78 7.20 -3.22
C ALA A 172 2.06 7.81 -2.02
N LEU A 173 2.71 7.80 -0.86
CA LEU A 173 2.25 8.46 0.35
C LEU A 173 2.76 9.91 0.36
N PRO A 174 1.87 10.92 0.40
CA PRO A 174 2.28 12.32 0.43
C PRO A 174 2.67 12.77 1.84
N TYR A 175 3.76 13.53 1.91
CA TYR A 175 4.20 14.31 3.06
C TYR A 175 4.17 15.79 2.66
N GLU A 176 3.25 16.52 3.26
CA GLU A 176 3.02 17.93 2.93
C GLU A 176 3.73 18.81 3.95
N THR A 177 4.58 19.71 3.46
CA THR A 177 5.17 20.82 4.23
C THR A 177 4.65 22.13 3.64
N SER A 178 4.75 23.24 4.37
CA SER A 178 4.37 24.58 3.87
C SER A 178 5.06 25.02 2.58
N LYS A 179 6.19 24.39 2.22
CA LYS A 179 7.00 24.73 1.06
C LYS A 179 7.10 23.62 0.01
N ASN A 180 6.75 22.38 0.34
CA ASN A 180 6.97 21.29 -0.60
C ASN A 180 6.03 20.12 -0.34
N ILE A 181 5.83 19.32 -1.39
CA ILE A 181 5.05 18.09 -1.33
C ILE A 181 6.00 16.96 -1.72
N THR A 182 6.28 16.08 -0.76
CA THR A 182 7.14 14.91 -0.96
C THR A 182 6.27 13.68 -1.14
N LEU A 183 6.44 12.98 -2.25
CA LEU A 183 5.75 11.73 -2.57
C LEU A 183 6.69 10.56 -2.30
N VAL A 184 6.29 9.64 -1.43
CA VAL A 184 7.05 8.44 -1.07
C VAL A 184 6.39 7.22 -1.71
N PRO A 185 6.95 6.61 -2.77
CA PRO A 185 6.47 5.35 -3.29
C PRO A 185 6.66 4.24 -2.25
N ILE A 186 5.59 3.49 -1.94
CA ILE A 186 5.62 2.40 -0.96
C ILE A 186 5.42 1.08 -1.68
N LYS A 187 6.31 0.10 -1.42
CA LYS A 187 6.19 -1.28 -1.90
C LYS A 187 5.34 -2.10 -0.94
N MET A 188 4.74 -3.19 -1.43
CA MET A 188 4.00 -4.11 -0.57
C MET A 188 4.90 -4.71 0.52
N GLY A 189 4.36 -4.80 1.73
CA GLY A 189 5.05 -5.21 2.95
C GLY A 189 5.75 -4.08 3.71
N ASP A 190 6.11 -2.97 3.05
CA ASP A 190 6.77 -1.81 3.70
C ASP A 190 5.74 -0.77 4.23
N GLU A 191 4.45 -0.94 3.92
CA GLU A 191 3.38 0.01 4.28
C GLU A 191 3.13 0.12 5.78
N TYR A 192 3.22 -0.98 6.53
CA TYR A 192 2.94 -1.00 7.96
C TYR A 192 3.89 -0.06 8.73
N GLY A 193 5.19 -0.18 8.45
CA GLY A 193 6.20 0.65 9.12
C GLY A 193 6.04 2.13 8.79
N ARG A 194 5.74 2.47 7.53
CA ARG A 194 5.60 3.86 7.08
C ARG A 194 4.32 4.52 7.58
N LEU A 195 3.20 3.80 7.54
CA LEU A 195 1.91 4.34 7.97
C LEU A 195 1.83 4.47 9.50
N LEU A 196 2.37 3.52 10.25
CA LEU A 196 2.40 3.57 11.71
C LEU A 196 3.50 4.49 12.28
N GLY A 197 4.32 5.11 11.42
CA GLY A 197 5.42 5.99 11.85
C GLY A 197 6.60 5.25 12.49
N LEU A 198 6.67 3.92 12.34
CA LEU A 198 7.74 3.08 12.88
C LEU A 198 9.01 3.11 12.00
N ALA A 199 8.88 3.50 10.74
CA ALA A 199 9.97 3.52 9.76
C ALA A 199 10.77 4.85 9.70
N GLY A 200 10.65 5.72 10.72
CA GLY A 200 11.36 6.99 10.78
C GLY A 200 10.83 8.07 9.84
N ASP A 201 11.65 9.10 9.60
CA ASP A 201 11.31 10.23 8.71
C ASP A 201 11.28 9.78 7.23
N TYR A 202 10.58 10.53 6.37
CA TYR A 202 10.56 10.27 4.92
C TYR A 202 11.96 10.38 4.30
N ARG A 203 12.90 11.03 4.97
CA ARG A 203 14.29 11.21 4.52
C ARG A 203 15.03 9.89 4.35
N ASP A 204 14.68 8.88 5.14
CA ASP A 204 15.23 7.52 5.05
C ASP A 204 14.46 6.68 4.01
N ALA A 205 13.58 7.29 3.22
CA ALA A 205 12.81 6.66 2.15
C ALA A 205 13.30 7.08 0.77
N THR A 206 12.88 6.34 -0.25
CA THR A 206 12.92 6.84 -1.62
C THR A 206 11.74 7.80 -1.80
N TRP A 207 12.00 8.97 -2.36
CA TRP A 207 11.00 10.01 -2.51
C TRP A 207 11.21 10.88 -3.74
N VAL A 208 10.13 11.50 -4.18
CA VAL A 208 10.09 12.54 -5.21
C VAL A 208 9.49 13.79 -4.58
N ASN A 209 10.24 14.89 -4.56
CA ASN A 209 9.84 16.15 -3.95
C ASN A 209 9.52 17.19 -5.01
N PHE A 210 8.41 17.88 -4.80
CA PHE A 210 7.90 18.98 -5.60
C PHE A 210 7.93 20.24 -4.74
N ASP A 211 8.80 21.20 -5.08
CA ASP A 211 8.96 22.47 -4.34
C ASP A 211 7.92 23.53 -4.79
N VAL A 212 7.71 24.60 -4.00
CA VAL A 212 6.81 25.71 -4.43
C VAL A 212 7.27 26.33 -5.75
N ASN A 213 8.58 26.34 -6.01
CA ASN A 213 9.15 26.93 -7.21
C ASN A 213 9.00 26.06 -8.47
N GLY A 214 8.38 24.88 -8.34
CA GLY A 214 8.23 23.92 -9.43
C GLY A 214 9.43 23.01 -9.63
N GLU A 215 10.48 23.13 -8.80
CA GLU A 215 11.64 22.25 -8.89
C GLU A 215 11.29 20.85 -8.38
N VAL A 216 11.65 19.84 -9.17
CA VAL A 216 11.46 18.43 -8.85
C VAL A 216 12.79 17.81 -8.50
N SER A 217 12.87 17.20 -7.32
CA SER A 217 14.06 16.48 -6.86
C SER A 217 13.73 15.06 -6.43
N VAL A 218 14.68 14.15 -6.62
CA VAL A 218 14.50 12.72 -6.36
C VAL A 218 15.62 12.22 -5.47
N HIS A 219 15.25 11.36 -4.52
CA HIS A 219 16.20 10.62 -3.70
C HIS A 219 15.79 9.15 -3.73
N ILE A 220 16.75 8.27 -4.02
CA ILE A 220 16.56 6.82 -3.99
C ILE A 220 17.46 6.28 -2.88
N THR A 221 16.93 5.43 -2.01
CA THR A 221 17.71 4.83 -0.93
C THR A 221 18.62 3.72 -1.44
N GLN A 222 19.68 3.44 -0.70
CA GLN A 222 20.57 2.32 -1.02
C GLN A 222 19.82 0.98 -1.01
N LYS A 223 18.88 0.80 -0.06
CA LYS A 223 18.02 -0.38 0.01
C LYS A 223 17.28 -0.59 -1.31
N ASP A 224 16.60 0.44 -1.80
CA ASP A 224 15.80 0.36 -3.03
C ASP A 224 16.68 0.25 -4.29
N TYR A 225 17.84 0.89 -4.32
CA TYR A 225 18.80 0.76 -5.41
C TYR A 225 19.35 -0.67 -5.52
N LEU A 226 19.60 -1.34 -4.39
CA LEU A 226 20.11 -2.71 -4.37
C LEU A 226 19.04 -3.76 -4.75
N ASP A 227 17.77 -3.38 -4.87
CA ASP A 227 16.70 -4.27 -5.33
C ASP A 227 16.71 -4.48 -6.85
N TYR A 228 17.41 -3.64 -7.62
CA TYR A 228 17.64 -3.88 -9.04
C TYR A 228 18.58 -5.08 -9.24
N ARG A 229 18.36 -5.82 -10.33
CA ARG A 229 19.17 -7.00 -10.69
C ARG A 229 20.56 -6.61 -11.15
N GLU A 230 20.61 -5.54 -11.92
CA GLU A 230 21.82 -4.98 -12.53
C GLU A 230 22.15 -3.64 -11.88
N PRO A 231 23.43 -3.24 -11.85
CA PRO A 231 23.82 -1.90 -11.45
C PRO A 231 23.36 -0.89 -12.52
N LEU A 232 22.24 -0.23 -12.25
CA LEU A 232 21.70 0.82 -13.13
C LEU A 232 22.38 2.16 -12.90
N ALA A 233 22.44 3.00 -13.94
CA ALA A 233 22.99 4.35 -13.78
C ALA A 233 22.17 5.19 -12.80
N PHE A 234 22.73 5.44 -11.61
CA PHE A 234 22.03 6.09 -10.50
C PHE A 234 21.42 7.44 -10.89
N ASP A 235 22.17 8.28 -11.60
CA ASP A 235 21.70 9.60 -12.02
C ASP A 235 20.55 9.49 -13.04
N GLN A 236 20.68 8.58 -14.02
CA GLN A 236 19.60 8.30 -14.99
C GLN A 236 18.37 7.71 -14.32
N LEU A 237 18.55 6.86 -13.31
CA LEU A 237 17.46 6.28 -12.53
C LEU A 237 16.70 7.35 -11.73
N CYS A 238 17.42 8.29 -11.10
CA CYS A 238 16.80 9.42 -10.44
C CYS A 238 16.00 10.27 -11.44
N THR A 239 16.58 10.57 -12.60
CA THR A 239 15.91 11.33 -13.67
C THR A 239 14.66 10.60 -14.17
N SER A 240 14.75 9.30 -14.45
CA SER A 240 13.64 8.48 -14.92
C SER A 240 12.50 8.44 -13.90
N LEU A 241 12.82 8.22 -12.62
CA LEU A 241 11.83 8.21 -11.55
C LEU A 241 11.12 9.57 -11.41
N GLY A 242 11.86 10.68 -11.45
CA GLY A 242 11.26 12.01 -11.40
C GLY A 242 10.39 12.29 -12.62
N GLN A 243 10.84 11.90 -13.82
CA GLN A 243 10.09 12.07 -15.06
C GLN A 243 8.75 11.33 -15.03
N ILE A 244 8.70 10.11 -14.46
CA ILE A 244 7.43 9.36 -14.30
C ILE A 244 6.41 10.16 -13.49
N PHE A 245 6.83 10.77 -12.39
CA PHE A 245 5.91 11.58 -11.57
C PHE A 245 5.49 12.87 -12.27
N ILE A 246 6.38 13.49 -13.07
CA ILE A 246 6.05 14.64 -13.92
C ILE A 246 5.02 14.24 -14.97
N ASP A 247 5.23 13.14 -15.69
CA ASP A 247 4.29 12.62 -16.68
C ASP A 247 2.93 12.31 -16.04
N PHE A 248 2.93 11.69 -14.86
CA PHE A 248 1.71 11.38 -14.13
C PHE A 248 0.96 12.63 -13.68
N PHE A 249 1.68 13.67 -13.28
CA PHE A 249 1.11 14.97 -12.94
C PHE A 249 0.47 15.62 -14.17
N GLU A 250 1.13 15.59 -15.33
CA GLU A 250 0.56 16.11 -16.57
C GLU A 250 -0.70 15.35 -17.00
N LEU A 251 -0.67 14.01 -16.95
CA LEU A 251 -1.83 13.17 -17.25
C LEU A 251 -2.99 13.49 -16.30
N TYR A 252 -2.71 13.65 -15.01
CA TYR A 252 -3.70 14.04 -14.02
C TYR A 252 -4.34 15.39 -14.34
N ASN A 253 -3.54 16.42 -14.67
CA ASN A 253 -4.04 17.75 -15.02
C ASN A 253 -4.87 17.76 -16.31
N LYS A 254 -4.58 16.87 -17.26
CA LYS A 254 -5.37 16.67 -18.48
C LYS A 254 -6.68 15.91 -18.24
N GLY A 255 -6.95 15.46 -17.00
CA GLY A 255 -8.10 14.62 -16.66
C GLY A 255 -7.91 13.14 -17.02
N GLU A 256 -6.71 12.75 -17.43
CA GLU A 256 -6.35 11.42 -17.92
C GLU A 256 -5.57 10.60 -16.89
N GLY A 257 -5.65 10.93 -15.59
CA GLY A 257 -4.88 10.26 -14.53
C GLY A 257 -5.07 8.74 -14.47
N VAL A 258 -6.18 8.21 -15.02
CA VAL A 258 -6.40 6.76 -15.18
C VAL A 258 -5.31 6.12 -16.06
N ARG A 259 -4.79 6.82 -17.07
CA ARG A 259 -3.69 6.32 -17.93
C ARG A 259 -2.41 6.04 -17.15
N SER A 260 -2.15 6.79 -16.07
CA SER A 260 -1.04 6.51 -15.16
C SER A 260 -1.20 5.16 -14.48
N ILE A 261 -2.45 4.79 -14.15
CA ILE A 261 -2.79 3.50 -13.55
C ILE A 261 -2.66 2.39 -14.58
N ASP A 262 -3.18 2.60 -15.78
CA ASP A 262 -3.10 1.63 -16.88
C ASP A 262 -1.63 1.29 -17.20
N ARG A 263 -0.75 2.31 -17.28
CA ARG A 263 0.69 2.12 -17.50
C ARG A 263 1.35 1.25 -16.43
N MET A 264 0.90 1.33 -15.18
CA MET A 264 1.38 0.46 -14.10
C MET A 264 0.79 -0.94 -14.19
N ASP A 265 -0.49 -1.08 -14.56
CA ASP A 265 -1.15 -2.37 -14.70
C ASP A 265 -0.65 -3.19 -15.90
N ASP A 266 -0.20 -2.52 -16.96
CA ASP A 266 0.45 -3.11 -18.14
C ASP A 266 1.75 -3.87 -17.81
N LEU A 267 2.39 -3.56 -16.69
CA LEU A 267 3.55 -4.32 -16.19
C LEU A 267 3.19 -5.74 -15.78
N ARG A 268 1.90 -6.03 -15.55
CA ARG A 268 1.37 -7.36 -15.16
C ARG A 268 2.10 -7.97 -13.96
N LEU A 269 2.52 -7.13 -13.01
CA LEU A 269 3.08 -7.56 -11.73
C LEU A 269 2.03 -8.30 -10.89
N GLY A 270 2.47 -9.18 -9.98
CA GLY A 270 1.57 -9.96 -9.13
C GLY A 270 0.82 -9.09 -8.12
N ILE A 271 -0.29 -9.56 -7.55
CA ILE A 271 -1.07 -8.78 -6.58
C ILE A 271 -0.28 -8.55 -5.27
N LEU A 272 0.61 -9.48 -4.92
CA LEU A 272 1.42 -9.47 -3.70
C LEU A 272 2.85 -8.92 -3.90
N SER A 273 3.21 -8.44 -5.10
CA SER A 273 4.53 -7.87 -5.38
C SER A 273 4.51 -6.35 -5.29
#